data_AF-A0A6B3NZT7-F1
#
_entry.id   AF-A0A6B3NZT7-F1
#
_cell.length_a   1.000
_cell.length_b   1.000
_cell.length_c   1.000
_cell.angle_alpha   90.00
_cell.angle_beta   90.00
_cell.angle_gamma   90.00
#
_symmetry.space_group_name_H-M   'P 1'
#
loop_
_entity.id
_entity.type
_entity.pdbx_description
1 polymer ?
#
loop_
_entity_poly.entity_id
_entity_poly.type
_entity_poly.pdbx_seq_one_letter_code
_entity_poly.pdbx_strand_id
1 'polypeptide(L)' 'MDNAPIHRKTLIKELVNGQGHEVIFLPKYSPGLNYIEHDFGALKKKRMYEGKDKSIDDIIRDYCAS' A
#
# COMPACT_ATOMS: atom_id res chain seq x y z
N MET A 1 2.34 -5.07 7.10
CA MET A 1 0.93 -4.66 6.94
C MET A 1 0.52 -3.86 8.16
N ASP A 2 -0.28 -2.80 8.01
CA ASP A 2 -0.82 -2.08 9.15
C ASP A 2 -1.80 -2.96 9.96
N ASN A 3 -2.14 -2.49 11.15
CA ASN A 3 -2.89 -3.29 12.13
C ASN A 3 -4.37 -2.89 12.22
N ALA A 4 -4.93 -2.39 11.11
CA ALA A 4 -6.30 -1.90 11.07
C ALA A 4 -7.32 -3.01 11.41
N PRO A 5 -8.43 -2.68 12.11
CA PRO A 5 -9.44 -3.68 12.51
C PRO A 5 -10.07 -4.46 11.35
N ILE A 6 -10.03 -3.89 10.13
CA ILE A 6 -10.53 -4.54 8.91
C ILE A 6 -9.66 -5.73 8.47
N HIS A 7 -8.43 -5.85 8.97
CA HIS A 7 -7.54 -6.97 8.67
C HIS A 7 -7.84 -8.15 9.61
N ARG A 8 -8.46 -9.20 9.04
CA ARG A 8 -8.74 -10.47 9.72
C ARG A 8 -7.43 -11.23 9.98
N LYS A 9 -6.69 -10.83 11.02
CA LYS A 9 -5.30 -11.26 11.27
C LYS A 9 -5.11 -12.77 11.25
N THR A 10 -6.03 -13.53 11.85
CA THR A 10 -5.96 -15.00 11.88
C THR A 10 -6.04 -15.59 10.48
N LEU A 11 -7.08 -15.22 9.71
CA LEU A 11 -7.26 -15.69 8.34
C LEU A 11 -6.08 -15.27 7.44
N ILE A 12 -5.60 -14.04 7.58
CA ILE A 12 -4.45 -13.56 6.80
C ILE A 12 -3.21 -14.39 7.13
N LYS A 13 -2.92 -14.65 8.41
CA LYS A 13 -1.79 -15.50 8.83
C LYS A 13 -1.91 -16.91 8.26
N GLU A 14 -3.08 -17.53 8.33
CA GLU A 14 -3.32 -18.88 7.79
C GLU A 14 -3.06 -18.94 6.28
N LEU A 15 -3.61 -17.99 5.51
CA LEU A 15 -3.44 -17.94 4.06
C LEU A 15 -1.98 -17.69 3.66
N VAL A 16 -1.31 -16.75 4.32
CA VAL A 16 0.07 -16.37 4.02
C VAL A 16 1.04 -17.51 4.40
N ASN A 17 0.86 -18.12 5.58
CA ASN A 17 1.66 -19.26 6.01
C ASN A 17 1.45 -20.49 5.11
N GLY A 18 0.22 -20.72 4.64
CA GLY A 18 -0.10 -21.80 3.70
C GLY A 18 0.62 -21.68 2.35
N GLN A 19 1.16 -20.51 2.03
CA GLN A 19 1.97 -20.24 0.83
C GLN A 19 3.47 -20.12 1.15
N GLY A 20 3.91 -20.43 2.38
CA GLY A 20 5.32 -20.34 2.78
C GLY A 20 5.81 -18.92 3.05
N HIS A 21 4.90 -17.96 3.24
CA HIS A 21 5.22 -16.58 3.59
C HIS A 21 4.92 -16.30 5.07
N GLU A 22 5.42 -15.17 5.57
CA GLU A 22 5.08 -14.65 6.90
C GLU A 22 4.46 -13.25 6.77
N VAL A 23 3.46 -12.95 7.60
CA VAL A 23 2.86 -11.61 7.70
C VAL A 23 3.30 -10.90 8.98
N ILE A 24 3.91 -9.73 8.81
CA ILE A 24 4.29 -8.83 9.90
C ILE A 24 3.24 -7.73 10.03
N PHE A 25 2.56 -7.70 11.18
CA PHE A 25 1.65 -6.61 11.55
C PHE A 25 2.41 -5.52 12.30
N LEU A 26 2.29 -4.28 11.81
CA LEU A 26 2.99 -3.13 12.36
C LEU A 26 2.35 -2.64 13.67
N PRO A 27 3.07 -1.88 14.51
CA PRO A 27 2.49 -1.23 15.67
C PRO A 27 1.37 -0.24 15.30
N LYS A 28 0.49 0.05 16.27
CA LYS A 28 -0.64 0.95 16.06
C LYS A 28 -0.17 2.36 15.74
N TYR A 29 -0.81 3.01 14.76
CA TYR A 29 -0.48 4.38 14.33
C TYR A 29 0.98 4.57 13.89
N SER A 30 1.56 3.56 13.24
CA SER A 30 2.92 3.62 12.70
C SER A 30 2.95 3.66 11.16
N PRO A 31 2.34 4.68 10.52
CA PRO A 31 2.30 4.75 9.05
C PRO A 31 3.70 4.82 8.44
N GLY A 32 4.66 5.47 9.12
CA GLY A 32 6.05 5.54 8.65
C GLY A 32 6.80 4.19 8.60
N LEU A 33 6.25 3.12 9.19
CA LEU A 33 6.80 1.76 9.09
C LEU A 33 6.18 0.96 7.93
N ASN A 34 5.15 1.50 7.27
CA ASN A 34 4.48 0.86 6.16
C ASN A 34 5.00 1.45 4.85
N TYR A 35 5.87 0.72 4.15
CA TYR A 35 6.59 1.25 2.97
C TYR A 35 5.66 1.79 1.87
N ILE A 36 4.46 1.23 1.70
CA ILE A 36 3.47 1.69 0.71
C ILE A 36 3.03 3.15 0.93
N GLU A 37 3.17 3.70 2.14
CA GLU A 37 2.85 5.10 2.43
C GLU A 37 3.77 6.06 1.67
N HIS A 38 5.02 5.66 1.40
CA HIS A 38 5.92 6.43 0.55
C HIS A 38 5.41 6.50 -0.89
N ASP A 39 4.95 5.36 -1.41
CA ASP A 39 4.41 5.25 -2.77
C ASP A 39 3.12 6.06 -2.91
N PHE A 40 2.21 5.97 -1.93
CA PHE A 40 1.02 6.82 -1.89
C PHE A 40 1.36 8.31 -1.80
N GLY A 41 2.41 8.68 -1.07
CA GLY A 41 2.93 10.04 -1.04
C GLY A 41 3.37 10.53 -2.43
N ALA A 42 4.16 9.72 -3.13
CA ALA A 42 4.62 10.00 -4.49
C ALA A 42 3.46 10.10 -5.49
N LEU A 43 2.53 9.13 -5.45
CA LEU A 43 1.35 9.09 -6.33
C LEU A 43 0.42 10.28 -6.10
N LYS A 44 0.16 10.69 -4.85
CA LYS A 44 -0.61 11.90 -4.53
C LYS A 44 0.06 13.16 -5.09
N LYS A 45 1.38 13.27 -4.93
CA LYS A 45 2.15 14.38 -5.50
C LYS A 45 2.02 14.41 -7.02
N LYS A 46 2.15 13.25 -7.69
CA LYS A 46 1.96 13.14 -9.14
C LYS A 46 0.55 13.58 -9.56
N ARG A 47 -0.49 13.04 -8.93
CA ARG A 47 -1.89 13.42 -9.16
C ARG A 47 -2.15 14.93 -9.01
N MET A 48 -1.46 15.60 -8.09
CA MET A 48 -1.62 17.04 -7.86
C MET A 48 -1.08 17.89 -9.01
N TYR A 49 -0.04 17.42 -9.71
CA TYR A 49 0.61 18.15 -10.81
C TYR A 49 0.21 17.66 -12.21
N GLU A 50 -0.44 16.51 -12.31
CA GLU A 50 -0.98 15.98 -13.56
C GLU A 50 -2.32 16.64 -13.92
N GLY A 51 -2.63 16.71 -15.22
CA GLY A 51 -3.91 17.23 -15.69
C GLY A 51 -5.10 16.43 -15.16
N LYS A 52 -6.23 17.09 -14.90
CA LYS A 52 -7.45 16.45 -14.36
C LYS A 52 -7.99 15.32 -15.26
N ASP A 53 -7.71 15.40 -16.56
CA ASP A 53 -8.14 14.43 -17.57
C ASP A 53 -7.33 13.13 -17.54
N LYS A 54 -6.18 13.13 -16.85
CA LYS A 54 -5.36 11.93 -16.70
C LYS A 54 -6.01 10.98 -15.70
N SER A 55 -6.20 9.74 -16.14
CA SER A 55 -6.77 8.71 -15.29
C SER A 55 -5.82 8.38 -14.13
N ILE A 56 -6.36 7.82 -13.04
CA ILE A 56 -5.53 7.32 -11.94
C ILE A 56 -4.66 6.15 -12.43
N ASP A 57 -5.19 5.32 -13.34
CA ASP A 57 -4.46 4.19 -13.91
C ASP A 57 -3.21 4.63 -14.69
N ASP A 58 -3.33 5.70 -15.48
CA ASP A 58 -2.18 6.26 -16.20
C ASP A 58 -1.15 6.87 -15.25
N ILE A 59 -1.61 7.53 -14.18
CA ILE A 59 -0.71 8.07 -13.14
C ILE A 59 0.07 6.95 -12.44
N ILE A 60 -0.59 5.84 -12.11
CA ILE A 60 0.04 4.66 -11.50
C ILE A 60 1.02 4.02 -12.48
N ARG A 61 0.60 3.81 -13.74
CA ARG A 61 1.46 3.21 -14.77
C ARG A 61 2.75 4.00 -14.97
N ASP A 62 2.64 5.32 -15.07
CA ASP A 62 3.81 6.18 -15.24
C ASP A 62 4.69 6.23 -13.99
N TYR A 63 4.16 5.95 -12.80
CA TYR A 63 4.93 5.85 -11.56
C TYR A 63 5.66 4.50 -11.46
N CYS A 64 5.06 3.41 -11.94
CA CYS A 64 5.72 2.09 -11.94
C CYS A 64 6.76 1.92 -13.05
N ALA A 65 6.68 2.72 -14.11
CA ALA A 65 7.61 2.68 -15.24
C ALA A 65 8.88 3.54 -15.04
N SER A 66 8.92 4.39 -14.01
CA SER A 66 10.04 5.27 -13.65
C SER A 66 10.97 4.62 -12.64
#